data_AF-A0A8J7H092-F1
#
_entry.id   AF-A0A8J7H092-F1
#
_cell.length_a   1.000
_cell.length_b   1.000
_cell.length_c   1.000
_cell.angle_alpha   90.00
_cell.angle_beta   90.00
_cell.angle_gamma   90.00
#
_symmetry.space_group_name_H-M   'P 1'
#
loop_
_entity.id
_entity.type
_entity.pdbx_description
1 polymer ?
#
loop_
_entity_poly.entity_id
_entity_poly.type
_entity_poly.pdbx_seq_one_letter_code
_entity_poly.pdbx_strand_id
1 'polypeptide(L)'
;MRNNKYLYLITITYFALGFVNIHFALLGLICMAIPFYLLQKNKKKTWCQGYCPRASLYTTVGKHKKNSRKTPVYFTKGNMKKIVLAYFFVSLTVILMSTLGVAIGRIPPMDYLRFLLVFKLPVDLPQIIEITNLAPWVTHLAYRFYSMMMTTSILGLLLALIYKPRTWCTICPVGTLSDEYLKSRKKVSNRPVIHKNVEAE
;
A
#
# COMPACT_ATOMS: atom_id res chain seq x y z
N MET A 1 1.59 18.90 -10.87
CA MET A 1 0.80 17.65 -10.96
C MET A 1 -0.36 17.75 -9.99
N ARG A 2 -1.55 18.08 -10.51
CA ARG A 2 -2.77 18.31 -9.74
C ARG A 2 -3.40 16.94 -9.46
N ASN A 3 -3.58 16.57 -8.19
CA ASN A 3 -4.37 15.39 -7.83
C ASN A 3 -5.76 15.59 -8.46
N ASN A 4 -6.21 14.66 -9.31
CA ASN A 4 -7.58 14.72 -9.81
C ASN A 4 -8.54 14.60 -8.62
N LYS A 5 -9.46 15.57 -8.49
CA LYS A 5 -10.34 15.73 -7.32
C LYS A 5 -11.18 14.48 -7.04
N TYR A 6 -11.38 13.60 -8.02
CA TYR A 6 -12.25 12.43 -7.95
C TYR A 6 -11.55 11.09 -7.66
N LEU A 7 -10.21 11.05 -7.57
CA LEU A 7 -9.49 9.79 -7.35
C LEU A 7 -9.80 9.09 -6.00
N TYR A 8 -10.31 9.83 -5.02
CA TYR A 8 -10.69 9.25 -3.73
C TYR A 8 -11.94 8.35 -3.84
N LEU A 9 -12.78 8.54 -4.86
CA LEU A 9 -13.94 7.68 -5.13
C LEU A 9 -13.50 6.24 -5.33
N ILE A 10 -12.37 6.01 -6.00
CA ILE A 10 -11.83 4.67 -6.23
C ILE A 10 -11.61 3.93 -4.90
N THR A 11 -11.04 4.60 -3.89
CA THR A 11 -10.84 3.99 -2.57
C THR A 11 -12.16 3.73 -1.83
N ILE A 12 -13.13 4.65 -1.92
CA ILE A 12 -14.44 4.48 -1.27
C ILE A 12 -15.20 3.31 -1.93
N THR A 13 -15.27 3.31 -3.26
CA THR A 13 -15.89 2.25 -4.05
C THR A 13 -15.22 0.90 -3.79
N TYR A 14 -13.89 0.85 -3.68
CA TYR A 14 -13.18 -0.38 -3.31
C TYR A 14 -13.60 -0.93 -1.95
N PHE A 15 -13.70 -0.07 -0.92
CA PHE A 15 -14.15 -0.52 0.40
C PHE A 15 -15.61 -0.95 0.38
N ALA A 16 -16.48 -0.20 -0.30
CA ALA A 16 -17.90 -0.53 -0.47
C ALA A 16 -18.09 -1.87 -1.19
N LEU A 17 -17.36 -2.11 -2.28
CA LEU A 17 -17.37 -3.38 -3.02
C LEU A 17 -16.95 -4.55 -2.14
N GLY A 18 -15.95 -4.37 -1.26
CA GLY A 18 -15.51 -5.42 -0.35
C GLY A 18 -16.54 -5.78 0.74
N PHE A 19 -17.46 -4.88 1.09
CA PHE A 19 -18.62 -5.20 1.94
C PHE A 19 -19.68 -5.99 1.18
N VAL A 20 -19.87 -5.72 -0.12
CA VAL A 20 -20.83 -6.47 -0.95
C VAL A 20 -20.31 -7.88 -1.23
N ASN A 21 -19.04 -8.00 -1.62
CA ASN A 21 -18.39 -9.27 -1.89
C ASN A 21 -16.87 -9.16 -1.68
N ILE A 22 -16.31 -10.02 -0.83
CA ILE A 22 -14.90 -9.98 -0.46
C ILE A 22 -13.96 -10.19 -1.65
N HIS A 23 -14.37 -10.93 -2.68
CA HIS A 23 -13.52 -11.29 -3.82
C HIS A 23 -13.05 -10.07 -4.62
N PHE A 24 -13.82 -8.97 -4.61
CA PHE A 24 -13.39 -7.72 -5.24
C PHE A 24 -12.15 -7.11 -4.57
N ALA A 25 -11.79 -7.53 -3.35
CA ALA A 25 -10.55 -7.14 -2.70
C ALA A 25 -9.30 -7.53 -3.51
N LEU A 26 -9.38 -8.53 -4.41
CA LEU A 26 -8.28 -8.87 -5.32
C LEU A 26 -7.92 -7.73 -6.27
N LEU A 27 -8.84 -6.80 -6.59
CA LEU A 27 -8.51 -5.59 -7.35
C LEU A 27 -7.44 -4.74 -6.63
N GLY A 28 -7.29 -4.90 -5.31
CA GLY A 28 -6.22 -4.31 -4.52
C GLY A 28 -4.81 -4.73 -4.97
N LEU A 29 -4.66 -5.90 -5.58
CA LEU A 29 -3.38 -6.32 -6.19
C LEU A 29 -2.96 -5.39 -7.31
N ILE A 30 -3.92 -4.98 -8.16
CA ILE A 30 -3.67 -4.03 -9.25
C ILE A 30 -3.19 -2.70 -8.66
N CYS A 31 -3.83 -2.22 -7.59
CA CYS A 31 -3.45 -0.94 -6.97
C CYS A 31 -2.03 -0.96 -6.36
N MET A 32 -1.55 -2.12 -5.92
CA MET A 32 -0.18 -2.31 -5.45
C MET A 32 0.81 -2.50 -6.59
N ALA A 33 0.41 -3.08 -7.73
CA ALA A 33 1.27 -3.27 -8.90
C ALA A 33 1.51 -1.97 -9.69
N ILE A 34 0.47 -1.14 -9.88
CA ILE A 34 0.56 0.12 -10.64
C ILE A 34 1.70 1.06 -10.20
N PRO A 35 1.94 1.34 -8.89
CA PRO A 35 3.05 2.20 -8.50
C PRO A 35 4.42 1.69 -8.98
N PHE A 36 4.65 0.37 -8.95
CA PHE A 36 5.91 -0.22 -9.40
C PHE A 36 6.04 -0.12 -10.92
N TYR A 37 4.97 -0.42 -11.66
CA TYR A 37 4.92 -0.27 -13.11
C TYR A 37 5.20 1.18 -13.56
N LEU A 38 4.54 2.16 -12.92
CA LEU A 38 4.75 3.59 -13.23
C LEU A 38 6.13 4.10 -12.80
N LEU A 39 6.70 3.55 -11.71
CA LEU A 39 8.04 3.90 -11.27
C LEU A 39 9.10 3.46 -12.29
N GLN A 40 8.93 2.28 -12.89
CA GLN A 40 9.81 1.77 -13.94
C GLN A 40 9.70 2.59 -15.23
N LYS A 41 8.49 2.96 -15.64
CA LYS A 41 8.25 3.74 -16.88
C LYS A 41 8.67 5.21 -16.76
N ASN A 42 8.19 5.90 -15.73
CA ASN A 42 8.34 7.36 -15.63
C ASN A 42 9.58 7.81 -14.86
N LYS A 43 10.26 6.88 -14.16
CA LYS A 43 11.48 7.16 -13.35
C LYS A 43 11.30 8.33 -12.37
N LYS A 44 10.06 8.60 -11.97
CA LYS A 44 9.62 9.70 -11.10
C LYS A 44 8.47 9.19 -10.23
N LYS A 45 8.23 9.84 -9.09
CA LYS A 45 7.19 9.49 -8.11
C LYS A 45 5.77 9.86 -8.59
N THR A 46 5.46 9.59 -9.86
CA THR A 46 4.20 9.96 -10.54
C THR A 46 2.98 9.43 -9.81
N TRP A 47 3.03 8.18 -9.34
CA TRP A 47 1.96 7.58 -8.53
C TRP A 47 1.67 8.38 -7.26
N CYS A 48 2.70 8.59 -6.42
CA CYS A 48 2.56 9.29 -5.15
C CYS A 48 2.21 10.78 -5.33
N GLN A 49 2.58 11.39 -6.45
CA GLN A 49 2.38 12.81 -6.71
C GLN A 49 1.02 13.15 -7.33
N GLY A 50 0.37 12.23 -8.06
CA GLY A 50 -0.88 12.55 -8.77
C GLY A 50 -1.93 11.44 -8.93
N TYR A 51 -1.57 10.16 -8.81
CA TYR A 51 -2.49 9.05 -9.13
C TYR A 51 -2.90 8.21 -7.92
N CYS A 52 -2.27 8.40 -6.75
CA CYS A 52 -2.55 7.61 -5.56
C CYS A 52 -3.96 7.95 -5.00
N PRO A 53 -4.93 7.02 -5.05
CA PRO A 53 -6.32 7.30 -4.69
C PRO A 53 -6.47 7.57 -3.19
N ARG A 54 -5.76 6.81 -2.34
CA ARG A 54 -5.70 7.04 -0.88
C ARG A 54 -5.11 8.40 -0.50
N ALA A 55 -4.09 8.87 -1.23
CA ALA A 55 -3.51 10.19 -0.98
C ALA A 55 -4.51 11.28 -1.31
N SER A 56 -5.33 11.06 -2.35
CA SER A 56 -6.47 11.92 -2.67
C SER A 56 -7.48 11.95 -1.53
N LEU A 57 -7.86 10.78 -1.00
CA LEU A 57 -8.79 10.65 0.13
C LEU A 57 -8.32 11.43 1.36
N TYR A 58 -7.06 11.25 1.77
CA TYR A 58 -6.50 11.97 2.93
C TYR A 58 -6.44 13.47 2.71
N THR A 59 -6.15 13.93 1.48
CA THR A 59 -6.16 15.37 1.17
C THR A 59 -7.55 15.97 1.14
N THR A 60 -8.58 15.21 0.77
CA THR A 60 -9.97 15.68 0.83
C THR A 60 -10.45 15.77 2.27
N VAL A 61 -10.24 14.71 3.07
CA VAL A 61 -10.65 14.67 4.48
C VAL A 61 -9.88 15.71 5.31
N GLY A 62 -8.56 15.81 5.12
CA GLY A 62 -7.72 16.75 5.87
C GLY A 62 -7.94 18.23 5.52
N LYS A 63 -8.62 18.58 4.41
CA LYS A 63 -8.97 19.97 4.09
C LYS A 63 -9.99 20.58 5.05
N HIS A 64 -10.79 19.75 5.72
CA HIS A 64 -11.79 20.22 6.68
C HIS A 64 -11.17 20.80 7.97
N LYS A 65 -9.87 20.60 8.23
CA LYS A 65 -9.20 21.10 9.42
C LYS A 65 -8.12 22.13 9.05
N LYS A 66 -8.42 23.42 9.26
CA LYS A 66 -7.48 24.55 9.02
C LYS A 66 -6.22 24.50 9.91
N ASN A 67 -6.25 23.77 11.03
CA ASN A 67 -5.18 23.75 12.04
C ASN A 67 -4.46 22.38 12.16
N SER A 68 -3.98 21.84 11.03
CA SER A 68 -3.18 20.60 11.04
C SER A 68 -1.77 20.86 11.58
N ARG A 69 -1.35 20.08 12.60
CA ARG A 69 0.00 20.15 13.17
C ARG A 69 1.06 19.84 12.11
N LYS A 70 2.22 20.51 12.20
CA LYS A 70 3.39 20.23 11.35
C LYS A 70 3.78 18.75 11.46
N THR A 71 4.22 18.15 10.36
CA THR A 71 4.68 16.75 10.34
C THR A 71 5.90 16.59 11.26
N PRO A 72 5.85 15.72 12.28
CA PRO A 72 6.99 15.48 13.15
C PRO A 72 8.23 15.05 12.36
N VAL A 73 9.40 15.58 12.71
CA VAL A 73 10.68 15.25 12.07
C VAL A 73 11.02 13.77 12.21
N TYR A 74 10.48 13.10 13.24
CA TYR A 74 10.62 11.66 13.46
C TYR A 74 10.05 10.82 12.30
N PHE A 75 8.95 11.24 11.66
CA PHE A 75 8.39 10.53 10.51
C PHE A 75 9.19 10.73 9.22
N THR A 76 9.91 11.84 9.09
CA THR A 76 10.66 12.19 7.87
C THR A 76 12.12 11.76 7.92
N LYS A 77 12.78 11.86 9.09
CA LYS A 77 14.19 11.50 9.30
C LYS A 77 14.39 10.20 10.09
N GLY A 78 13.40 9.72 10.85
CA GLY A 78 13.56 8.59 11.76
C GLY A 78 13.51 7.21 11.09
N ASN A 79 13.90 6.19 11.86
CA ASN A 79 13.86 4.77 11.48
C ASN A 79 12.44 4.23 11.20
N MET A 80 11.40 5.02 11.47
CA MET A 80 9.99 4.66 11.22
C MET A 80 9.72 4.22 9.78
N LYS A 81 10.34 4.86 8.78
CA LYS A 81 10.17 4.45 7.38
C LYS A 81 10.63 3.02 7.15
N LYS A 82 11.75 2.62 7.77
CA LYS A 82 12.29 1.27 7.69
C LYS A 82 11.41 0.28 8.43
N ILE A 83 10.87 0.66 9.60
CA ILE A 83 9.97 -0.19 10.39
C ILE A 83 8.66 -0.45 9.63
N VAL A 84 8.03 0.60 9.08
CA VAL A 84 6.80 0.45 8.26
C VAL A 84 7.08 -0.35 7.00
N LEU A 85 8.24 -0.17 6.38
CA LEU A 85 8.65 -0.96 5.22
C LEU A 85 8.88 -2.44 5.58
N ALA A 86 9.57 -2.72 6.69
CA ALA A 86 9.78 -4.09 7.18
C ALA A 86 8.45 -4.77 7.51
N TYR A 87 7.53 -4.07 8.19
CA TYR A 87 6.18 -4.55 8.44
C TYR A 87 5.43 -4.90 7.15
N PHE A 88 5.55 -4.07 6.10
CA PHE A 88 4.94 -4.35 4.80
C PHE A 88 5.48 -5.63 4.16
N PHE A 89 6.80 -5.83 4.17
CA PHE A 89 7.42 -7.05 3.63
C PHE A 89 7.03 -8.29 4.44
N VAL A 90 7.07 -8.22 5.77
CA VAL A 90 6.62 -9.32 6.64
C VAL A 90 5.15 -9.64 6.35
N SER A 91 4.29 -8.63 6.27
CA SER A 91 2.87 -8.83 5.94
C SER A 91 2.70 -9.53 4.59
N LEU A 92 3.42 -9.11 3.53
CA LEU A 92 3.35 -9.76 2.22
C LEU A 92 3.84 -11.21 2.28
N THR A 93 4.96 -11.48 2.95
CA THR A 93 5.48 -12.84 3.11
C THR A 93 4.49 -13.75 3.83
N VAL A 94 3.88 -13.27 4.92
CA VAL A 94 2.89 -14.07 5.66
C VAL A 94 1.65 -14.30 4.77
N ILE A 95 1.21 -13.33 3.95
CA ILE A 95 0.08 -13.49 3.00
C ILE A 95 0.39 -14.55 1.96
N LEU A 96 1.58 -14.51 1.36
CA LEU A 96 2.00 -15.49 0.36
C LEU A 96 2.09 -16.89 0.99
N MET A 97 2.80 -17.04 2.11
CA MET A 97 3.00 -18.33 2.78
C MET A 97 1.69 -18.99 3.20
N SER A 98 0.75 -18.23 3.78
CA SER A 98 -0.55 -18.79 4.14
C SER A 98 -1.40 -19.17 2.93
N THR A 99 -1.33 -18.37 1.84
CA THR A 99 -2.17 -18.60 0.67
C THR A 99 -1.68 -19.84 -0.06
N LEU A 100 -0.36 -20.03 -0.14
CA LEU A 100 0.25 -21.28 -0.59
C LEU A 100 -0.12 -22.45 0.34
N GLY A 101 -0.12 -22.25 1.66
CA GLY A 101 -0.56 -23.26 2.62
C GLY A 101 -2.00 -23.72 2.42
N VAL A 102 -2.92 -22.80 2.14
CA VAL A 102 -4.32 -23.12 1.80
C VAL A 102 -4.42 -23.79 0.44
N ALA A 103 -3.64 -23.35 -0.56
CA ALA A 103 -3.62 -23.97 -1.88
C ALA A 103 -3.11 -25.43 -1.86
N ILE A 104 -2.19 -25.76 -0.95
CA ILE A 104 -1.67 -27.13 -0.73
C ILE A 104 -2.59 -27.94 0.21
N GLY A 105 -3.65 -27.33 0.77
CA GLY A 105 -4.59 -28.00 1.68
C GLY A 105 -4.05 -28.21 3.10
N ARG A 106 -2.94 -27.54 3.49
CA ARG A 106 -2.32 -27.65 4.83
C ARG A 106 -3.07 -26.85 5.90
N ILE A 107 -3.87 -25.85 5.51
CA ILE A 107 -4.50 -24.87 6.41
C ILE A 107 -5.93 -24.61 5.91
N PRO A 108 -6.95 -24.59 6.80
CA PRO A 108 -8.30 -24.20 6.40
C PRO A 108 -8.36 -22.72 5.99
N PRO A 109 -9.26 -22.34 5.07
CA PRO A 109 -9.50 -20.94 4.72
C PRO A 109 -9.98 -20.16 5.97
N MET A 110 -9.66 -18.86 6.00
CA MET A 110 -10.05 -17.96 7.08
C MET A 110 -11.10 -16.99 6.56
N ASP A 111 -12.21 -16.90 7.27
CA ASP A 111 -13.35 -16.05 6.89
C ASP A 111 -13.49 -14.78 7.74
N TYR A 112 -12.42 -14.37 8.43
CA TYR A 112 -12.44 -13.23 9.35
C TYR A 112 -11.37 -12.18 9.04
N LEU A 113 -11.66 -10.92 9.37
CA LEU A 113 -10.75 -9.80 9.20
C LEU A 113 -9.79 -9.67 10.39
N ARG A 114 -8.54 -9.31 10.09
CA ARG A 114 -7.53 -8.98 11.11
C ARG A 114 -7.17 -7.50 11.05
N PHE A 115 -6.85 -6.89 12.19
CA PHE A 115 -6.26 -5.57 12.28
C PHE A 115 -4.75 -5.69 12.56
N LEU A 116 -3.91 -4.98 11.79
CA LEU A 116 -2.44 -4.99 11.88
C LEU A 116 -1.83 -6.41 11.94
N LEU A 117 -2.44 -7.39 11.25
CA LEU A 117 -2.07 -8.81 11.24
C LEU A 117 -2.36 -9.62 12.53
N VAL A 118 -2.56 -8.97 13.69
CA VAL A 118 -2.58 -9.61 15.02
C VAL A 118 -3.97 -9.63 15.65
N PHE A 119 -4.69 -8.51 15.60
CA PHE A 119 -5.97 -8.39 16.29
C PHE A 119 -7.09 -8.95 15.44
N LYS A 120 -7.78 -10.00 15.89
CA LYS A 120 -9.02 -10.45 15.25
C LYS A 120 -10.08 -9.38 15.46
N LEU A 121 -10.68 -8.88 14.38
CA LEU A 121 -11.77 -7.93 14.51
C LEU A 121 -13.03 -8.74 14.84
N PRO A 122 -13.77 -8.43 15.94
CA PRO A 122 -14.98 -9.16 16.33
C PRO A 122 -16.19 -8.84 15.44
N VAL A 123 -15.97 -8.17 14.31
CA VAL A 123 -17.01 -7.80 13.36
C VAL A 123 -16.93 -8.81 12.22
N ASP A 124 -17.87 -9.76 12.21
CA ASP A 124 -18.11 -10.60 11.05
C ASP A 124 -18.62 -9.71 9.92
N LEU A 125 -17.96 -9.79 8.75
CA LEU A 125 -18.32 -8.95 7.63
C LEU A 125 -19.66 -9.47 7.06
N PRO A 126 -20.73 -8.66 6.99
CA PRO A 126 -21.98 -9.10 6.40
C PRO A 126 -21.76 -9.30 4.90
N GLN A 127 -21.51 -10.53 4.46
CA GLN A 127 -21.39 -10.85 3.06
C GLN A 127 -22.78 -10.90 2.44
N ILE A 128 -23.06 -9.97 1.53
CA ILE A 128 -24.37 -9.88 0.87
C ILE A 128 -24.47 -10.93 -0.27
N ILE A 129 -23.32 -11.33 -0.83
CA ILE A 129 -23.23 -12.27 -1.95
C ILE A 129 -22.08 -13.26 -1.71
N GLU A 130 -22.40 -14.48 -1.29
CA GLU A 130 -21.44 -15.58 -1.21
C GLU A 130 -21.37 -16.31 -2.55
N ILE A 131 -20.20 -16.32 -3.19
CA ILE A 131 -19.99 -17.15 -4.39
C ILE A 131 -19.49 -18.52 -3.91
N THR A 132 -20.37 -19.49 -3.89
CA THR A 132 -20.14 -20.87 -3.40
C THR A 132 -19.21 -21.73 -4.26
N ASN A 133 -18.70 -21.22 -5.39
CA ASN A 133 -17.90 -21.98 -6.36
C ASN A 133 -16.48 -21.46 -6.61
N LEU A 134 -15.91 -20.64 -5.71
CA LEU A 134 -14.53 -20.17 -5.85
C LEU A 134 -13.53 -21.01 -5.05
N ALA A 135 -12.30 -21.09 -5.58
CA ALA A 135 -11.22 -21.85 -4.95
C ALA A 135 -10.89 -21.29 -3.54
N PRO A 136 -10.74 -22.14 -2.50
CA PRO A 136 -10.59 -21.71 -1.10
C PRO A 136 -9.42 -20.74 -0.85
N TRP A 137 -8.35 -20.86 -1.63
CA TRP A 137 -7.19 -19.98 -1.55
C TRP A 137 -7.50 -18.54 -1.97
N VAL A 138 -8.45 -18.33 -2.89
CA VAL A 138 -8.84 -17.00 -3.39
C VAL A 138 -9.58 -16.24 -2.30
N THR A 139 -10.53 -16.90 -1.63
CA THR A 139 -11.28 -16.34 -0.50
C THR A 139 -10.33 -15.92 0.62
N HIS A 140 -9.41 -16.81 0.99
CA HIS A 140 -8.39 -16.53 1.99
C HIS A 140 -7.48 -15.35 1.58
N LEU A 141 -7.04 -15.30 0.32
CA LEU A 141 -6.23 -14.20 -0.20
C LEU A 141 -6.99 -12.85 -0.13
N ALA A 142 -8.25 -12.86 -0.52
CA ALA A 142 -9.12 -11.68 -0.55
C ALA A 142 -9.26 -11.05 0.85
N TYR A 143 -9.59 -11.87 1.86
CA TYR A 143 -9.69 -11.41 3.25
C TYR A 143 -8.40 -10.77 3.75
N ARG A 144 -7.25 -11.36 3.41
CA ARG A 144 -5.95 -10.83 3.86
C ARG A 144 -5.59 -9.52 3.17
N PHE A 145 -5.85 -9.39 1.88
CA PHE A 145 -5.62 -8.12 1.17
C PHE A 145 -6.55 -7.02 1.64
N TYR A 146 -7.83 -7.35 1.85
CA TYR A 146 -8.81 -6.40 2.36
C TYR A 146 -8.41 -5.88 3.75
N SER A 147 -8.07 -6.78 4.68
CA SER A 147 -7.57 -6.47 6.02
C SER A 147 -6.35 -5.54 5.99
N MET A 148 -5.36 -5.84 5.16
CA MET A 148 -4.15 -5.04 5.03
C MET A 148 -4.45 -3.62 4.48
N MET A 149 -5.33 -3.52 3.49
CA MET A 149 -5.72 -2.24 2.92
C MET A 149 -6.57 -1.41 3.89
N MET A 150 -7.50 -2.04 4.61
CA MET A 150 -8.34 -1.40 5.62
C MET A 150 -7.49 -0.82 6.75
N THR A 151 -6.61 -1.63 7.34
CA THR A 151 -5.73 -1.21 8.44
C THR A 151 -4.84 -0.03 8.06
N THR A 152 -4.21 -0.09 6.88
CA THR A 152 -3.35 0.99 6.39
C THR A 152 -4.13 2.24 6.01
N SER A 153 -5.38 2.12 5.55
CA SER A 153 -6.29 3.23 5.30
C SER A 153 -6.75 3.90 6.60
N ILE A 154 -7.14 3.13 7.62
CA ILE A 154 -7.55 3.65 8.93
C ILE A 154 -6.38 4.40 9.59
N LEU A 155 -5.19 3.80 9.65
CA LEU A 155 -4.00 4.45 10.18
C LEU A 155 -3.66 5.72 9.39
N GLY A 156 -3.69 5.65 8.05
CA GLY A 156 -3.45 6.81 7.20
C GLY A 156 -4.45 7.95 7.41
N LEU A 157 -5.73 7.61 7.62
CA LEU A 157 -6.79 8.57 7.90
C LEU A 157 -6.62 9.22 9.27
N LEU A 158 -6.34 8.43 10.32
CA LEU A 158 -6.04 8.94 11.66
C LEU A 158 -4.85 9.91 11.64
N LEU A 159 -3.77 9.56 10.95
CA LEU A 159 -2.61 10.45 10.78
C LEU A 159 -2.96 11.70 9.97
N ALA A 160 -3.83 11.60 8.96
CA ALA A 160 -4.27 12.73 8.17
C ALA A 160 -5.17 13.71 8.96
N LEU A 161 -5.92 13.22 9.94
CA LEU A 161 -6.76 14.04 10.83
C LEU A 161 -5.96 14.77 11.93
N ILE A 162 -4.85 14.17 12.38
CA ILE A 162 -3.99 14.73 13.44
C ILE A 162 -2.93 15.66 12.85
N TYR A 163 -2.29 15.25 11.74
CA TYR A 163 -1.17 15.95 11.11
C TYR A 163 -1.55 16.51 9.74
N LYS A 164 -0.56 16.85 8.91
CA LYS A 164 -0.80 17.24 7.52
C LYS A 164 -1.40 16.06 6.72
N PRO A 165 -2.28 16.32 5.74
CA PRO A 165 -2.95 15.27 4.97
C PRO A 165 -2.01 14.34 4.17
N ARG A 166 -0.76 14.76 3.92
CA ARG A 166 0.25 13.95 3.23
C ARG A 166 1.29 13.29 4.16
N THR A 167 1.08 13.33 5.48
CA THR A 167 2.02 12.73 6.46
C THR A 167 2.20 11.23 6.21
N TRP A 168 1.10 10.50 6.03
CA TRP A 168 1.15 9.06 5.70
C TRP A 168 1.99 8.76 4.46
N CYS A 169 1.90 9.61 3.42
CA CYS A 169 2.64 9.41 2.18
C CYS A 169 4.17 9.48 2.39
N THR A 170 4.65 10.15 3.43
CA THR A 170 6.08 10.25 3.74
C THR A 170 6.65 8.97 4.36
N ILE A 171 5.82 8.19 5.05
CA ILE A 171 6.21 6.93 5.72
C ILE A 171 5.70 5.70 5.00
N CYS A 172 4.86 5.85 3.98
CA CYS A 172 4.26 4.70 3.32
C CYS A 172 5.34 3.82 2.65
N PRO A 173 5.14 2.50 2.60
CA PRO A 173 6.13 1.56 2.09
C PRO A 173 6.45 1.84 0.62
N VAL A 174 5.43 2.11 -0.20
CA VAL A 174 5.57 2.44 -1.63
C VAL A 174 6.41 3.70 -1.86
N GLY A 175 6.21 4.72 -1.03
CA GLY A 175 6.98 5.95 -1.08
C GLY A 175 8.45 5.70 -0.71
N THR A 176 8.68 4.99 0.38
CA THR A 176 10.02 4.62 0.83
C THR A 176 10.78 3.77 -0.20
N LEU A 177 10.11 2.79 -0.83
CA LEU A 177 10.68 1.99 -1.91
C LEU A 177 11.02 2.83 -3.14
N SER A 178 10.12 3.74 -3.52
CA SER A 178 10.35 4.66 -4.64
C SER A 178 11.56 5.57 -4.38
N ASP A 179 11.72 6.02 -3.14
CA ASP A 179 12.83 6.88 -2.71
C ASP A 179 14.17 6.15 -2.80
N GLU A 180 14.23 4.91 -2.30
CA GLU A 180 15.43 4.08 -2.34
C GLU A 180 15.80 3.70 -3.78
N TYR A 181 14.82 3.32 -4.61
CA TYR A 181 15.05 3.03 -6.03
C TYR A 181 15.65 4.22 -6.79
N LEU A 182 15.10 5.42 -6.60
CA LEU A 182 15.62 6.63 -7.24
C LEU A 182 17.01 7.02 -6.72
N LYS A 183 17.28 6.81 -5.42
CA LYS A 183 18.59 7.07 -4.81
C LYS A 183 19.67 6.11 -5.35
N SER A 184 19.36 4.83 -5.44
CA SER A 184 20.25 3.82 -6.02
C SER A 184 20.55 4.11 -7.49
N ARG A 185 19.55 4.54 -8.27
CA ARG A 185 19.77 4.98 -9.66
C ARG A 185 20.65 6.22 -9.76
N LYS A 186 20.47 7.22 -8.89
CA LYS A 186 21.37 8.40 -8.86
C LYS A 186 22.81 8.01 -8.56
N LYS A 187 23.03 7.09 -7.61
CA LYS A 187 24.38 6.55 -7.32
C LYS A 187 24.99 5.82 -8.52
N VAL A 188 24.20 5.06 -9.28
CA VAL A 188 24.66 4.41 -10.52
C VAL A 188 24.99 5.44 -11.59
N SER A 189 24.17 6.49 -11.76
CA SER A 189 24.41 7.57 -12.72
C SER A 189 25.61 8.45 -12.37
N ASN A 190 25.93 8.61 -11.09
CA ASN A 190 27.09 9.39 -10.62
C ASN A 190 28.35 8.54 -10.47
N ARG A 191 28.34 7.26 -10.86
CA ARG A 191 29.55 6.45 -10.88
C ARG A 191 30.45 6.99 -12.00
N PRO A 192 31.69 7.42 -11.71
CA PRO A 192 32.58 7.92 -12.75
C PRO A 192 32.76 6.83 -13.81
N VAL A 193 32.55 7.20 -15.07
CA VAL A 193 32.84 6.36 -16.22
C VAL A 193 34.36 6.25 -16.27
N ILE A 194 34.91 5.16 -15.76
CA ILE A 194 36.33 4.83 -15.97
C ILE A 194 36.44 4.47 -17.44
N HIS A 195 36.83 5.45 -18.27
CA HIS A 195 37.34 5.17 -19.60
C HIS A 195 38.58 4.31 -19.41
N LYS A 196 38.44 3.00 -19.66
CA LYS A 196 39.61 2.17 -19.93
C LYS A 196 40.10 2.59 -21.32
N ASN A 197 41.11 3.45 -21.36
CA ASN A 197 41.95 3.56 -22.54
C ASN A 197 42.61 2.18 -22.71
N VAL A 198 42.17 1.46 -23.73
CA VAL A 198 42.91 0.33 -24.27
C VAL A 198 43.91 0.96 -25.23
N GLU A 199 45.06 1.38 -24.71
CA GLU A 199 46.26 1.50 -25.53
C GLU A 199 46.75 0.07 -25.78
N ALA A 200 46.52 -0.39 -26.99
CA ALA A 200 47.18 -1.54 -27.57
C ALA A 200 48.55 -1.07 -28.07
N GLU A 201 49.61 -1.58 -27.45
CA GLU A 201 50.97 -1.57 -27.96
C GLU A 201 51.55 -2.97 -27.79
#